data_AF-A0AAP2CPS4-F1
#
_entry.id   AF-A0AAP2CPS4-F1
#
_cell.length_a   1.000
_cell.length_b   1.000
_cell.length_c   1.000
_cell.angle_alpha   90.00
_cell.angle_beta   90.00
_cell.angle_gamma   90.00
#
_symmetry.space_group_name_H-M   'P 1'
#
loop_
_entity.id
_entity.type
_entity.pdbx_description
1 polymer ?
#
loop_
_entity_poly.entity_id
_entity_poly.type
_entity_poly.pdbx_seq_one_letter_code
_entity_poly.pdbx_strand_id
1 'polypeptide(L)'
;MAMKLRRSQIEQPLLADRAALVEDIIEHLEECLPKVVAAYPLGYLQGIVNESIKIALDFNITDTVYLRMFTDLRWRIAPGWYKQPQINAVLADRATSAEARFDILMTPRFDSAWEEACDYEGPQEWRGHLWEPAQHND
;
A
#
# COMPACT_ATOMS: atom_id res chain seq x y z
N MET A 1 0.76 12.22 33.19
CA MET A 1 -0.29 11.38 32.58
C MET A 1 -0.08 11.42 31.08
N ALA A 2 0.43 10.34 30.48
CA ALA A 2 0.56 10.24 29.02
C ALA A 2 -0.84 9.99 28.43
N MET A 3 -1.30 10.89 27.57
CA MET A 3 -2.59 10.80 26.90
C MET A 3 -2.50 9.68 25.86
N LYS A 4 -3.02 8.49 26.17
CA LYS A 4 -3.23 7.42 25.18
C LYS A 4 -4.40 7.80 24.28
N LEU A 5 -4.12 8.55 23.21
CA LEU A 5 -5.05 8.71 22.10
C LEU A 5 -5.31 7.33 21.48
N ARG A 6 -6.57 6.91 21.43
CA ARG A 6 -6.96 5.65 20.77
C ARG A 6 -6.94 5.85 19.26
N ARG A 7 -6.33 4.91 18.52
CA ARG A 7 -6.16 4.87 17.06
C ARG A 7 -7.43 5.28 16.28
N SER A 8 -8.61 4.92 16.79
CA SER A 8 -9.92 5.18 16.17
C SER A 8 -10.44 6.62 16.24
N GLN A 9 -9.74 7.55 16.90
CA GLN A 9 -10.14 8.97 16.96
C GLN A 9 -9.35 9.87 15.99
N ILE A 10 -8.43 9.31 15.20
CA ILE A 10 -7.47 10.06 14.34
C ILE A 10 -7.80 9.89 12.84
N GLU A 11 -8.82 9.13 12.47
CA GLU A 11 -8.97 8.62 11.09
C GLU A 11 -9.51 9.65 10.07
N GLN A 12 -10.25 10.69 10.49
CA GLN A 12 -10.78 11.70 9.55
C GLN A 12 -9.84 12.89 9.20
N PRO A 13 -8.96 13.38 10.09
CA PRO A 13 -8.01 14.45 9.74
C PRO A 13 -6.83 14.00 8.85
N LEU A 14 -6.47 12.72 8.86
CA LEU A 14 -5.27 12.20 8.18
C LEU A 14 -5.37 12.26 6.65
N LEU A 15 -6.55 12.09 6.06
CA LEU A 15 -6.70 12.15 4.59
C LEU A 15 -6.47 13.56 4.04
N ALA A 16 -6.73 14.59 4.86
CA ALA A 16 -6.49 15.98 4.50
C ALA A 16 -5.02 16.39 4.67
N ASP A 17 -4.28 15.67 5.53
CA ASP A 17 -2.84 15.85 5.72
C ASP A 17 -2.05 14.68 5.12
N ARG A 18 -1.68 14.86 3.85
CA ARG A 18 -0.93 13.85 3.10
C ARG A 18 0.40 13.47 3.76
N ALA A 19 1.06 14.39 4.46
CA ALA A 19 2.33 14.10 5.11
C ALA A 19 2.11 13.18 6.32
N ALA A 20 1.11 13.50 7.15
CA ALA A 20 0.75 12.68 8.30
C ALA A 20 0.26 11.27 7.89
N LEU A 21 -0.48 11.16 6.78
CA LEU A 21 -0.89 9.85 6.25
C LEU A 21 0.30 9.00 5.77
N VAL A 22 1.30 9.63 5.15
CA VAL A 22 2.50 8.92 4.71
C VAL A 22 3.29 8.41 5.90
N GLU A 23 3.45 9.24 6.94
CA GLU A 23 4.11 8.85 8.19
C GLU A 23 3.38 7.69 8.86
N ASP A 24 2.06 7.76 9.00
CA ASP A 24 1.22 6.71 9.58
C ASP A 24 1.35 5.36 8.85
N ILE A 25 1.41 5.38 7.51
CA ILE A 25 1.60 4.15 6.73
C ILE A 25 3.04 3.63 6.85
N ILE A 26 4.05 4.51 6.91
CA ILE A 26 5.43 4.08 7.16
C ILE A 26 5.54 3.42 8.53
N GLU A 27 4.99 4.03 9.59
CA GLU A 27 4.94 3.43 10.94
C GLU A 27 4.28 2.05 10.91
N HIS A 28 3.16 1.91 10.20
CA HIS A 28 2.49 0.62 10.02
C HIS A 28 3.40 -0.41 9.33
N LEU A 29 4.10 -0.02 8.26
CA LEU A 29 5.04 -0.91 7.57
C LEU A 29 6.23 -1.29 8.47
N GLU A 30 6.72 -0.38 9.30
CA GLU A 30 7.78 -0.66 10.27
C GLU A 30 7.33 -1.66 11.34
N GLU A 31 6.08 -1.55 11.82
CA GLU A 31 5.47 -2.53 12.74
C GLU A 31 5.35 -3.92 12.08
N CYS A 32 4.97 -3.95 10.80
CA CYS A 32 4.61 -5.17 10.09
C CYS A 32 5.78 -5.88 9.38
N LEU A 33 6.78 -5.13 8.91
CA LEU A 33 7.89 -5.57 8.06
C LEU A 33 9.23 -4.88 8.46
N PRO A 34 9.64 -4.89 9.74
CA PRO A 34 10.70 -4.02 10.26
C PRO A 34 12.04 -4.17 9.54
N LYS A 35 12.44 -5.41 9.19
CA LYS A 35 13.71 -5.68 8.51
C LYS A 35 13.73 -5.19 7.06
N VAL A 36 12.59 -5.27 6.37
CA VAL A 36 12.46 -4.84 4.98
C VAL A 36 12.50 -3.32 4.94
N VAL A 37 11.71 -2.67 5.77
CA VAL A 37 11.63 -1.20 5.82
C VAL A 37 12.97 -0.57 6.21
N ALA A 38 13.66 -1.13 7.21
CA ALA A 38 14.97 -0.65 7.65
C ALA A 38 16.06 -0.71 6.56
N ALA A 39 15.86 -1.47 5.48
CA ALA A 39 16.81 -1.57 4.37
C ALA A 39 16.70 -0.40 3.37
N TYR A 40 15.66 0.44 3.46
CA TYR A 40 15.42 1.53 2.51
C TYR A 40 15.63 2.92 3.13
N PRO A 41 16.19 3.89 2.39
CA PRO A 41 16.24 5.28 2.83
C PRO A 41 14.83 5.86 3.04
N LEU A 42 14.66 6.69 4.07
CA LEU A 42 13.35 7.29 4.41
C LEU A 42 12.71 8.03 3.23
N GLY A 43 13.47 8.81 2.46
CA GLY A 43 12.94 9.52 1.29
C GLY A 43 12.41 8.59 0.19
N TYR A 44 13.02 7.41 0.04
CA TYR A 44 12.53 6.39 -0.89
C TYR A 44 11.21 5.78 -0.37
N LEU A 45 11.15 5.41 0.91
CA LEU A 45 9.93 4.91 1.55
C LEU A 45 8.77 5.89 1.41
N GLN A 46 9.01 7.16 1.69
CA GLN A 46 8.02 8.23 1.49
C GLN A 46 7.55 8.32 0.04
N GLY A 47 8.46 8.17 -0.92
CA GLY A 47 8.14 8.15 -2.36
C GLY A 47 7.25 6.98 -2.76
N ILE A 48 7.55 5.78 -2.29
CA ILE A 48 6.79 4.55 -2.53
C ILE A 48 5.42 4.60 -1.87
N VAL A 49 5.35 4.97 -0.58
CA VAL A 49 4.09 5.08 0.14
C VAL A 49 3.19 6.14 -0.50
N ASN A 50 3.75 7.28 -0.91
CA ASN A 50 2.99 8.28 -1.67
C ASN A 50 2.43 7.72 -2.97
N GLU A 51 3.15 6.84 -3.66
CA GLU A 51 2.61 6.17 -4.83
C GLU A 51 1.47 5.23 -4.48
N SER A 52 1.65 4.37 -3.48
CA SER A 52 0.65 3.41 -3.02
C SER A 52 -0.67 4.11 -2.70
N ILE A 53 -0.59 5.24 -1.98
CA ILE A 53 -1.77 6.03 -1.67
C ILE A 53 -2.39 6.61 -2.94
N LYS A 54 -1.61 7.13 -3.91
CA LYS A 54 -2.18 7.64 -5.19
C LYS A 54 -2.96 6.54 -5.92
N ILE A 55 -2.36 5.36 -6.06
CA ILE A 55 -3.00 4.23 -6.75
C ILE A 55 -4.27 3.80 -5.99
N ALA A 56 -4.22 3.67 -4.67
CA ALA A 56 -5.37 3.29 -3.87
C ALA A 56 -6.52 4.31 -4.01
N LEU A 57 -6.20 5.60 -4.07
CA LEU A 57 -7.19 6.66 -4.31
C LEU A 57 -7.80 6.59 -5.71
N ASP A 58 -7.08 6.11 -6.73
CA ASP A 58 -7.66 5.86 -8.07
C ASP A 58 -8.73 4.75 -8.04
N PHE A 59 -8.65 3.84 -7.06
CA PHE A 59 -9.70 2.88 -6.74
C PHE A 59 -10.74 3.43 -5.74
N ASN A 60 -10.74 4.71 -5.40
CA ASN A 60 -11.64 5.29 -4.39
C ASN A 60 -11.52 4.58 -3.02
N ILE A 61 -10.30 4.16 -2.65
CA ILE A 61 -9.99 3.66 -1.31
C ILE A 61 -9.56 4.85 -0.47
N THR A 62 -10.48 5.39 0.32
CA THR A 62 -10.28 6.61 1.13
C THR A 62 -10.26 6.34 2.62
N ASP A 63 -10.23 5.08 3.04
CA ASP A 63 -10.20 4.70 4.45
C ASP A 63 -8.76 4.33 4.84
N THR A 64 -8.29 4.83 5.98
CA THR A 64 -6.91 4.65 6.43
C THR A 64 -6.53 3.19 6.66
N VAL A 65 -7.46 2.35 7.14
CA VAL A 65 -7.22 0.92 7.33
C VAL A 65 -6.98 0.24 5.98
N TYR A 66 -7.79 0.55 4.98
CA TYR A 66 -7.65 -0.04 3.65
C TYR A 66 -6.51 0.56 2.83
N LEU A 67 -6.12 1.81 3.09
CA LEU A 67 -4.89 2.40 2.54
C LEU A 67 -3.64 1.70 3.07
N ARG A 68 -3.60 1.41 4.37
CA ARG A 68 -2.53 0.60 4.98
C ARG A 68 -2.50 -0.80 4.39
N MET A 69 -3.65 -1.48 4.33
CA MET A 69 -3.76 -2.83 3.76
C MET A 69 -3.33 -2.87 2.29
N PHE A 70 -3.81 -1.94 1.46
CA PHE A 70 -3.41 -1.84 0.05
C PHE A 70 -1.89 -1.68 -0.08
N THR A 71 -1.31 -0.82 0.76
CA THR A 71 0.14 -0.57 0.76
C THR A 71 0.91 -1.80 1.22
N ASP A 72 0.54 -2.42 2.36
CA ASP A 72 1.17 -3.63 2.88
C ASP A 72 1.16 -4.78 1.85
N LEU A 73 0.06 -4.96 1.12
CA LEU A 73 -0.02 -5.95 0.04
C LEU A 73 0.94 -5.68 -1.12
N ARG A 74 1.21 -4.40 -1.46
CA ARG A 74 2.27 -4.06 -2.42
C ARG A 74 3.64 -4.56 -1.95
N TRP A 75 3.92 -4.52 -0.65
CA TRP A 75 5.20 -4.96 -0.08
C TRP A 75 5.28 -6.47 0.14
N ARG A 76 4.16 -7.14 0.44
CA ARG A 76 4.14 -8.58 0.79
C ARG A 76 3.93 -9.50 -0.40
N ILE A 77 3.08 -9.11 -1.34
CA ILE A 77 2.67 -9.97 -2.45
C ILE A 77 3.46 -9.57 -3.68
N ALA A 78 3.12 -8.42 -4.25
CA ALA A 78 3.80 -7.86 -5.40
C ALA A 78 3.44 -6.37 -5.49
N PRO A 79 4.37 -5.46 -5.79
CA PRO A 79 4.06 -4.04 -6.00
C PRO A 79 2.91 -3.76 -6.97
N GLY A 80 2.75 -4.60 -7.99
CA GLY A 80 1.72 -4.45 -9.00
C GLY A 80 0.51 -5.37 -8.82
N TRP A 81 0.31 -6.00 -7.65
CA TRP A 81 -0.75 -7.00 -7.42
C TRP A 81 -2.15 -6.55 -7.91
N TYR A 82 -2.46 -5.27 -7.74
CA TYR A 82 -3.72 -4.63 -8.13
C TYR A 82 -3.97 -4.57 -9.64
N LYS A 83 -2.98 -4.92 -10.47
CA LYS A 83 -3.08 -4.97 -11.93
C LYS A 83 -3.63 -6.31 -12.43
N GLN A 84 -3.62 -7.35 -11.60
CA GLN A 84 -4.20 -8.64 -12.00
C GLN A 84 -5.68 -8.43 -12.37
N PRO A 85 -6.15 -8.94 -13.53
CA PRO A 85 -7.43 -8.50 -14.09
C PRO A 85 -8.67 -8.71 -13.20
N GLN A 86 -8.74 -9.82 -12.49
CA GLN A 86 -9.89 -10.16 -11.63
C GLN A 86 -9.86 -9.31 -10.35
N ILE A 87 -8.69 -9.17 -9.74
CA ILE A 87 -8.48 -8.30 -8.58
C ILE A 87 -8.82 -6.86 -8.95
N ASN A 88 -8.29 -6.39 -10.07
CA ASN A 88 -8.53 -5.03 -10.57
C ASN A 88 -10.02 -4.78 -10.77
N ALA A 89 -10.76 -5.73 -11.35
CA ALA A 89 -12.20 -5.60 -11.55
C ALA A 89 -12.97 -5.39 -10.24
N VAL A 90 -12.59 -6.09 -9.16
CA VAL A 90 -13.18 -5.88 -7.83
C VAL A 90 -12.81 -4.51 -7.28
N LEU A 91 -11.52 -4.13 -7.35
CA LEU A 91 -11.07 -2.84 -6.87
C LEU A 91 -11.70 -1.67 -7.67
N ALA A 92 -11.97 -1.85 -8.95
CA ALA A 92 -12.56 -0.84 -9.83
C ALA A 92 -14.06 -0.62 -9.59
N ASP A 93 -14.74 -1.52 -8.87
CA ASP A 93 -16.14 -1.35 -8.50
C ASP A 93 -16.32 -0.28 -7.41
N ARG A 94 -16.40 0.98 -7.84
CA ARG A 94 -16.55 2.15 -6.96
C ARG A 94 -17.92 2.24 -6.29
N ALA A 95 -18.89 1.42 -6.68
CA ALA A 95 -20.20 1.36 -6.01
C ALA A 95 -20.14 0.57 -4.70
N THR A 96 -19.15 -0.31 -4.57
CA THR A 96 -18.93 -1.14 -3.39
C THR A 96 -17.94 -0.47 -2.43
N SER A 97 -18.15 -0.61 -1.11
CA SER A 97 -17.22 -0.06 -0.11
C SER A 97 -15.83 -0.67 -0.23
N ALA A 98 -14.80 0.01 0.29
CA ALA A 98 -13.45 -0.57 0.34
C ALA A 98 -13.45 -1.90 1.11
N GLU A 99 -14.07 -1.94 2.28
CA GLU A 99 -14.27 -3.15 3.08
C GLU A 99 -14.82 -4.33 2.29
N ALA A 100 -15.99 -4.16 1.69
CA ALA A 100 -16.63 -5.25 0.96
C ALA A 100 -15.81 -5.72 -0.25
N ARG A 101 -15.05 -4.81 -0.90
CA ARG A 101 -14.12 -5.19 -1.97
C ARG A 101 -12.97 -6.04 -1.44
N PHE A 102 -12.35 -5.66 -0.33
CA PHE A 102 -11.28 -6.45 0.29
C PHE A 102 -11.81 -7.79 0.82
N ASP A 103 -12.99 -7.84 1.43
CA ASP A 103 -13.63 -9.09 1.84
C ASP A 103 -13.84 -10.04 0.66
N ILE A 104 -14.31 -9.50 -0.47
CA ILE A 104 -14.46 -10.25 -1.72
C ILE A 104 -13.11 -10.84 -2.17
N LEU A 105 -12.05 -10.04 -2.16
CA LEU A 105 -10.71 -10.47 -2.58
C LEU A 105 -10.15 -11.58 -1.68
N MET A 106 -10.57 -11.67 -0.42
CA MET A 106 -10.15 -12.71 0.52
C MET A 106 -10.92 -14.03 0.37
N THR A 107 -11.88 -14.12 -0.55
CA THR A 107 -12.63 -15.36 -0.78
C THR A 107 -11.82 -16.37 -1.61
N PRO A 108 -12.00 -17.69 -1.40
CA PRO A 108 -11.23 -18.73 -2.12
C PRO A 108 -11.34 -18.69 -3.66
N ARG A 109 -12.36 -17.99 -4.21
CA ARG A 109 -12.50 -17.84 -5.66
C ARG A 109 -11.37 -17.00 -6.28
N PHE A 110 -10.61 -16.26 -5.46
CA PHE A 110 -9.48 -15.44 -5.89
C PHE A 110 -8.12 -16.10 -5.66
N ASP A 111 -8.05 -17.33 -5.15
CA ASP A 111 -6.76 -17.98 -4.83
C ASP A 111 -5.81 -18.00 -6.04
N SER A 112 -6.29 -18.41 -7.22
CA SER A 112 -5.48 -18.39 -8.44
C SER A 112 -5.14 -16.98 -8.91
N ALA A 113 -6.03 -16.01 -8.69
CA ALA A 113 -5.78 -14.62 -9.03
C ALA A 113 -4.68 -14.01 -8.15
N TRP A 114 -4.61 -14.40 -6.88
CA TRP A 114 -3.53 -14.01 -5.97
C TRP A 114 -2.21 -14.67 -6.34
N GLU A 115 -2.22 -15.93 -6.76
CA GLU A 115 -1.02 -16.59 -7.30
C GLU A 115 -0.49 -15.87 -8.54
N GLU A 116 -1.36 -15.55 -9.51
CA GLU A 116 -1.01 -14.76 -10.70
C GLU A 116 -0.55 -13.34 -10.37
N ALA A 117 -1.07 -12.73 -9.31
CA ALA A 117 -0.70 -11.38 -8.91
C ALA A 117 0.78 -11.28 -8.49
N CYS A 118 1.40 -12.37 -8.04
CA CYS A 118 2.83 -12.43 -7.71
C CYS A 118 3.72 -12.18 -8.94
N ASP A 119 3.25 -12.42 -10.17
CA ASP A 119 4.03 -12.16 -11.39
C ASP A 119 4.27 -10.65 -11.62
N TYR A 120 3.56 -9.78 -10.88
CA TYR A 120 3.71 -8.32 -10.93
C TYR A 120 4.72 -7.82 -9.87
N GLU A 121 5.85 -8.50 -9.72
CA GLU A 121 6.88 -8.18 -8.71
C GLU A 121 8.09 -7.37 -9.23
N GLY A 122 8.15 -7.12 -10.54
CA GLY A 122 9.34 -6.52 -11.17
C GLY A 122 9.64 -5.08 -10.73
N PRO A 123 10.90 -4.60 -10.86
CA PRO A 123 11.30 -3.24 -10.45
C PRO A 123 10.47 -2.12 -11.07
N GLN A 124 9.97 -2.32 -12.29
CA GLN A 124 9.08 -1.37 -12.98
C GLN A 124 7.82 -1.03 -12.17
N GLU A 125 7.37 -1.93 -11.31
CA GLU A 125 6.16 -1.82 -10.50
C GLU A 125 6.35 -0.95 -9.24
N TRP A 126 7.59 -0.75 -8.81
CA TRP A 126 7.98 0.12 -7.69
C TRP A 126 8.41 1.53 -8.11
N ARG A 127 8.38 1.83 -9.43
CA ARG A 127 9.14 2.91 -10.08
C ARG A 127 10.62 2.60 -10.26
N GLY A 128 10.94 1.66 -11.14
CA GLY A 128 12.31 1.39 -11.60
C GLY A 128 13.08 2.61 -12.16
N HIS A 129 12.44 3.78 -12.29
CA HIS A 129 13.05 5.06 -12.67
C HIS A 129 13.43 5.98 -11.48
N LEU A 130 12.99 5.68 -10.25
CA LEU A 130 13.42 6.42 -9.05
C LEU A 130 14.64 5.79 -8.37
N TRP A 131 15.02 4.60 -8.81
CA TRP A 131 16.23 3.92 -8.39
C TRP A 131 17.23 3.96 -9.54
N GLU A 132 17.98 5.05 -9.64
CA GLU A 132 19.35 4.91 -10.12
C GLU A 132 20.13 4.33 -8.94
N PRO A 133 20.70 3.11 -9.03
CA PRO A 133 21.74 2.76 -8.07
C PRO A 133 22.78 3.86 -8.22
N ALA A 134 23.07 4.57 -7.12
CA ALA A 134 24.21 5.45 -7.07
C ALA A 134 25.37 4.68 -7.70
N GLN A 135 25.81 5.14 -8.88
CA GLN A 135 26.99 4.57 -9.51
C GLN A 135 28.09 4.72 -8.46
N HIS A 136 28.42 3.62 -7.78
CA HIS A 136 29.65 3.51 -7.02
C HIS A 136 30.75 3.57 -8.08
N ASN A 137 31.14 4.79 -8.42
CA ASN A 137 32.50 5.05 -8.80
C ASN A 137 33.30 4.92 -7.50
N ASP A 138 33.87 3.74 -7.30
CA ASP A 138 35.21 3.52 -6.75
C ASP A 138 35.69 2.12 -7.16
#